data_AF-A0A920ELK9-F1
#
_entry.id   AF-A0A920ELK9-F1
#
_cell.length_a   1.000
_cell.length_b   1.000
_cell.length_c   1.000
_cell.angle_alpha   90.00
_cell.angle_beta   90.00
_cell.angle_gamma   90.00
#
_symmetry.space_group_name_H-M   'P 1'
#
loop_
_entity.id
_entity.type
_entity.pdbx_description
1 polymer ?
#
loop_
_entity_poly.entity_id
_entity_poly.type
_entity_poly.pdbx_seq_one_letter_code
_entity_poly.pdbx_strand_id
1 'polypeptide(L)'
;MGSLSEFDKKYLAENFIAFFNRDYASVAKLHVECEWVPKDTNIPSLESAIRENCECMLDKPIKDVSLSDIIVGLFDTARRFKLEVQPQLILMQKTLLYTEGLGREFNPELDLWKTSKPILEKWMKEQKGPRVIAKKIFTNFDDYLEILPEIPSFFRRISNHYSGNSSDLTKNFEQLRIIEEKLSSNRRINHFYFSLVILLGTLLIPFEYFSSFKGESILIIAALLYLTRPK
;
A
#
# COMPACT_ATOMS: atom_id res chain seq x y z
N MET A 1 27.26 -0.22 -2.87
CA MET A 1 26.33 0.86 -2.47
C MET A 1 25.01 0.21 -2.10
N GLY A 2 24.47 0.44 -0.91
CA GLY A 2 23.23 -0.20 -0.47
C GLY A 2 22.01 0.40 -1.17
N SER A 3 21.08 -0.43 -1.63
CA SER A 3 19.81 -0.02 -2.22
C SER A 3 18.65 -0.63 -1.44
N LEU A 4 17.65 0.17 -1.09
CA LEU A 4 16.42 -0.31 -0.46
C LEU A 4 15.55 -1.07 -1.46
N SER A 5 15.00 -2.22 -1.07
CA SER A 5 14.02 -2.95 -1.89
C SER A 5 12.69 -2.19 -1.97
N GLU A 6 11.83 -2.53 -2.94
CA GLU A 6 10.48 -1.95 -3.04
C GLU A 6 9.60 -2.28 -1.81
N PHE A 7 9.85 -3.42 -1.17
CA PHE A 7 9.21 -3.79 0.09
C PHE A 7 9.65 -2.85 1.21
N ASP A 8 10.96 -2.62 1.37
CA ASP A 8 11.51 -1.74 2.41
C ASP A 8 11.04 -0.30 2.24
N LYS A 9 10.93 0.19 1.00
CA LYS A 9 10.41 1.53 0.71
C LYS A 9 8.95 1.68 1.15
N LYS A 10 8.11 0.67 0.88
CA LYS A 10 6.71 0.67 1.32
C LYS A 10 6.61 0.62 2.84
N TYR A 11 7.37 -0.28 3.47
CA TYR A 11 7.46 -0.39 4.93
C TYR A 11 7.87 0.94 5.57
N LEU A 12 8.97 1.54 5.09
CA LEU A 12 9.46 2.83 5.58
C LEU A 12 8.40 3.93 5.42
N ALA A 13 7.70 3.99 4.27
CA ALA A 13 6.62 4.95 4.06
C ALA A 13 5.47 4.77 5.05
N GLU A 14 5.05 3.55 5.33
CA GLU A 14 3.99 3.22 6.29
C GLU A 14 4.40 3.54 7.73
N ASN A 15 5.62 3.17 8.07
CA ASN A 15 6.22 3.43 9.37
C ASN A 15 6.33 4.93 9.62
N PHE A 16 6.83 5.71 8.65
CA PHE A 16 6.91 7.16 8.77
C PHE A 16 5.53 7.79 8.93
N ILE A 17 4.51 7.41 8.16
CA ILE A 17 3.14 7.95 8.33
C ILE A 17 2.65 7.75 9.77
N ALA A 18 2.74 6.51 10.25
CA ALA A 18 2.28 6.15 11.58
C ALA A 18 3.04 6.96 12.64
N PHE A 19 4.36 7.03 12.49
CA PHE A 19 5.23 7.81 13.35
C PHE A 19 4.87 9.30 13.36
N PHE A 20 4.63 9.90 12.18
CA PHE A 20 4.28 11.32 12.03
C PHE A 20 2.97 11.71 12.69
N ASN A 21 2.00 10.79 12.65
CA ASN A 21 0.70 10.97 13.25
C ASN A 21 0.66 10.56 14.73
N ARG A 22 1.82 10.26 15.34
CA ARG A 22 1.94 9.75 16.72
C ARG A 22 1.13 8.46 16.93
N ASP A 23 0.90 7.70 15.87
CA ASP A 23 0.25 6.40 15.88
C ASP A 23 1.29 5.29 16.12
N TYR A 24 1.82 5.28 17.34
CA TYR A 24 2.83 4.32 17.77
C TYR A 24 2.30 2.87 17.77
N ALA A 25 0.99 2.70 17.90
CA ALA A 25 0.35 1.38 17.82
C ALA A 25 0.51 0.77 16.42
N SER A 26 0.27 1.58 15.38
CA SER A 26 0.52 1.16 13.99
C SER A 26 2.00 0.93 13.73
N VAL A 27 2.91 1.76 14.29
CA VAL A 27 4.36 1.52 14.19
C VAL A 27 4.72 0.16 14.79
N ALA A 28 4.25 -0.17 15.99
CA ALA A 28 4.53 -1.45 16.64
C ALA A 28 3.98 -2.65 15.84
N LYS A 29 2.76 -2.55 15.30
CA LYS A 29 2.17 -3.59 14.45
C LYS A 29 2.98 -3.84 13.20
N LEU A 30 3.40 -2.78 12.49
CA LEU A 30 4.20 -2.91 11.26
C LEU A 30 5.52 -3.63 11.51
N HIS A 31 6.17 -3.40 12.65
CA HIS A 31 7.42 -4.11 13.01
C HIS A 31 7.18 -5.62 13.21
N VAL A 32 6.03 -6.02 13.75
CA VAL A 32 5.65 -7.45 13.91
C VAL A 32 5.25 -8.05 12.56
N GLU A 33 4.45 -7.34 11.77
CA GLU A 33 3.96 -7.79 10.46
C GLU A 33 5.08 -8.00 9.44
N CYS A 34 6.12 -7.18 9.50
CA CYS A 34 7.31 -7.32 8.66
C CYS A 34 8.33 -8.31 9.22
N GLU A 35 8.04 -8.95 10.35
CA GLU A 35 8.92 -9.93 11.03
C GLU A 35 10.26 -9.32 11.48
N TRP A 36 10.31 -8.01 11.74
CA TRP A 36 11.50 -7.35 12.30
C TRP A 36 11.64 -7.63 13.80
N VAL A 37 10.52 -7.91 14.46
CA VAL A 37 10.45 -8.46 15.81
C VAL A 37 9.74 -9.81 15.78
N PRO A 38 9.99 -10.69 16.77
CA PRO A 38 9.27 -11.96 16.89
C PRO A 38 7.75 -11.80 16.91
N LYS A 39 7.01 -12.73 16.29
CA LYS A 39 5.53 -12.68 16.19
C LYS A 39 4.81 -12.78 17.54
N ASP A 40 5.46 -13.31 18.56
CA ASP A 40 4.98 -13.41 19.93
C ASP A 40 5.22 -12.13 20.76
N THR A 41 5.79 -11.09 20.16
CA THR A 41 6.05 -9.81 20.82
C THR A 41 4.75 -9.16 21.34
N ASN A 42 4.77 -8.71 22.59
CA ASN A 42 3.69 -7.93 23.17
C ASN A 42 3.61 -6.53 22.53
N ILE A 43 2.67 -6.34 21.61
CA ILE A 43 2.48 -5.09 20.85
C ILE A 43 2.32 -3.86 21.78
N PRO A 44 1.48 -3.87 22.83
CA PRO A 44 1.37 -2.71 23.74
C PRO A 44 2.69 -2.34 24.43
N SER A 45 3.50 -3.33 24.81
CA SER A 45 4.81 -3.08 25.43
C SER A 45 5.79 -2.47 24.43
N LEU A 46 5.78 -2.96 23.19
CA LEU A 46 6.60 -2.41 22.11
C LEU A 46 6.17 -0.97 21.77
N GLU A 47 4.87 -0.71 21.70
CA GLU A 47 4.31 0.63 21.51
C GLU A 47 4.81 1.61 22.58
N SER A 48 4.71 1.24 23.86
CA SER A 48 5.16 2.11 24.97
C SER A 48 6.63 2.45 24.84
N ALA A 49 7.48 1.44 24.55
CA ALA A 49 8.91 1.66 24.38
C ALA A 49 9.24 2.56 23.18
N ILE A 50 8.51 2.40 22.06
CA ILE A 50 8.65 3.29 20.91
C ILE A 50 8.24 4.72 21.27
N ARG A 51 7.08 4.88 21.93
CA ARG A 51 6.56 6.18 22.35
C ARG A 51 7.54 6.91 23.28
N GLU A 52 8.07 6.24 24.28
CA GLU A 52 9.01 6.81 25.25
C GLU A 52 10.27 7.36 24.57
N ASN A 53 10.85 6.62 23.62
CA ASN A 53 12.06 7.05 22.91
C ASN A 53 11.81 8.16 21.88
N CYS A 54 10.57 8.30 21.41
CA CYS A 54 10.27 9.17 20.28
C CYS A 54 9.47 10.42 20.61
N GLU A 55 8.71 10.43 21.71
CA GLU A 55 8.03 11.66 22.17
C GLU A 55 9.04 12.73 22.62
N CYS A 56 10.22 12.34 23.10
CA CYS A 56 11.19 13.28 23.63
C CYS A 56 11.79 14.24 22.57
N MET A 57 11.74 13.87 21.28
CA MET A 57 12.30 14.64 20.17
C MET A 57 11.29 15.53 19.43
N LEU A 58 10.00 15.28 19.63
CA LEU A 58 8.96 15.97 18.86
C LEU A 58 8.86 17.44 19.28
N ASP A 59 8.66 18.30 18.28
CA ASP A 59 8.39 19.74 18.42
C ASP A 59 9.47 20.52 19.20
N LYS A 60 10.72 20.03 19.18
CA LYS A 60 11.87 20.65 19.83
C LYS A 60 12.97 21.03 18.84
N PRO A 61 13.68 22.15 19.07
CA PRO A 61 14.89 22.49 18.34
C PRO A 61 15.96 21.41 18.44
N ILE A 62 16.76 21.23 17.40
CA ILE A 62 17.85 20.25 17.36
C ILE A 62 18.85 20.45 18.48
N LYS A 63 19.07 21.69 18.96
CA LYS A 63 19.95 21.97 20.10
C LYS A 63 19.48 21.30 21.40
N ASP A 64 18.17 21.14 21.58
CA ASP A 64 17.52 20.65 22.81
C ASP A 64 17.22 19.14 22.75
N VAL A 65 17.53 18.48 21.63
CA VAL A 65 17.31 17.06 21.40
C VAL A 65 18.63 16.32 21.24
N SER A 66 18.96 15.43 22.17
CA SER A 66 20.13 14.56 22.03
C SER A 66 19.79 13.36 21.12
N LEU A 67 20.18 13.45 19.85
CA LEU A 67 20.02 12.32 18.91
C LEU A 67 20.83 11.09 19.36
N SER A 68 21.93 11.31 20.08
CA SER A 68 22.73 10.24 20.68
C SER A 68 21.95 9.44 21.72
N ASP A 69 21.26 10.12 22.65
CA ASP A 69 20.46 9.43 23.69
C ASP A 69 19.29 8.66 23.06
N ILE A 70 18.70 9.21 22.01
CA ILE A 70 17.65 8.54 21.22
C ILE A 70 18.18 7.26 20.57
N ILE A 71 19.34 7.33 19.92
CA ILE A 71 19.94 6.16 19.26
C ILE A 71 20.25 5.08 20.29
N VAL A 72 20.79 5.45 21.45
CA VAL A 72 21.03 4.52 22.56
C VAL A 72 19.72 3.87 23.04
N GLY A 73 18.68 4.66 23.28
CA GLY A 73 17.36 4.17 23.70
C GLY A 73 16.68 3.28 22.66
N LEU A 74 16.85 3.58 21.36
CA LEU A 74 16.40 2.73 20.26
C LEU A 74 17.18 1.41 20.21
N PHE A 75 18.49 1.40 20.44
CA PHE A 75 19.27 0.16 20.53
C PHE A 75 18.86 -0.68 21.75
N ASP A 76 18.57 -0.06 22.89
CA ASP A 76 18.06 -0.76 24.06
C ASP A 76 16.70 -1.39 23.80
N THR A 77 15.80 -0.65 23.15
CA THR A 77 14.49 -1.17 22.71
C THR A 77 14.67 -2.31 21.72
N ALA A 78 15.55 -2.14 20.74
CA ALA A 78 15.84 -3.17 19.75
C ALA A 78 16.36 -4.46 20.41
N ARG A 79 17.29 -4.35 21.37
CA ARG A 79 17.78 -5.50 22.15
C ARG A 79 16.69 -6.15 22.99
N ARG A 80 15.89 -5.36 23.71
CA ARG A 80 14.81 -5.83 24.58
C ARG A 80 13.76 -6.63 23.81
N PHE A 81 13.42 -6.19 22.60
CA PHE A 81 12.42 -6.84 21.75
C PHE A 81 13.03 -7.78 20.69
N LYS A 82 14.34 -8.09 20.79
CA LYS A 82 15.06 -8.99 19.86
C LYS A 82 14.87 -8.59 18.39
N LEU A 83 14.95 -7.29 18.12
CA LEU A 83 14.78 -6.72 16.80
C LEU A 83 15.96 -7.14 15.92
N GLU A 84 15.69 -7.81 14.80
CA GLU A 84 16.72 -8.18 13.83
C GLU A 84 17.06 -6.98 12.94
N VAL A 85 18.04 -6.19 13.35
CA VAL A 85 18.44 -4.98 12.61
C VAL A 85 19.25 -5.37 11.38
N GLN A 86 18.72 -5.15 10.18
CA GLN A 86 19.47 -5.33 8.95
C GLN A 86 20.63 -4.31 8.85
N PRO A 87 21.84 -4.71 8.39
CA PRO A 87 23.04 -3.85 8.39
C PRO A 87 22.91 -2.52 7.65
N GLN A 88 22.02 -2.44 6.66
CA GLN A 88 21.84 -1.27 5.80
C GLN A 88 21.16 -0.10 6.54
N LEU A 89 20.39 -0.39 7.59
CA LEU A 89 19.67 0.60 8.38
C LEU A 89 20.60 1.31 9.37
N ILE A 90 21.65 0.63 9.83
CA ILE A 90 22.71 1.20 10.66
C ILE A 90 23.47 2.29 9.89
N LEU A 91 23.66 2.12 8.58
CA LEU A 91 24.35 3.11 7.75
C LEU A 91 23.52 4.41 7.62
N MET A 92 22.19 4.30 7.56
CA MET A 92 21.29 5.47 7.57
C MET A 92 21.44 6.28 8.86
N GLN A 93 21.57 5.59 10.00
CA GLN A 93 21.78 6.25 11.30
C GLN A 93 23.06 7.10 11.31
N LYS A 94 24.15 6.61 10.71
CA LYS A 94 25.40 7.37 10.57
C LYS A 94 25.22 8.66 9.76
N THR A 95 24.44 8.60 8.68
CA THR A 95 24.12 9.79 7.88
C THR A 95 23.27 10.78 8.69
N LEU A 96 22.28 10.30 9.45
CA LEU A 96 21.44 11.13 10.31
C LEU A 96 22.25 11.84 11.40
N LEU A 97 23.15 11.14 12.08
CA LEU A 97 24.11 11.69 13.04
C LEU A 97 24.99 12.79 12.42
N TYR A 98 25.52 12.55 11.22
CA TYR A 98 26.34 13.55 10.53
C TYR A 98 25.53 14.82 10.19
N THR A 99 24.31 14.66 9.68
CA THR A 99 23.43 15.79 9.37
C THR A 99 22.96 16.54 10.62
N GLU A 100 22.86 15.89 11.77
CA GLU A 100 22.53 16.53 13.04
C GLU A 100 23.68 17.39 13.56
N GLY A 101 24.92 16.87 13.52
CA GLY A 101 26.11 17.64 13.87
C GLY A 101 26.23 18.93 13.04
N LEU A 102 26.02 18.83 11.73
CA LEU A 102 25.95 20.00 10.85
C LEU A 102 24.75 20.91 11.18
N GLY A 103 23.58 20.35 11.43
CA GLY A 103 22.39 21.11 11.81
C GLY A 103 22.60 21.95 13.07
N ARG A 104 23.25 21.39 14.09
CA ARG A 104 23.60 22.10 15.34
C ARG A 104 24.57 23.24 15.13
N GLU A 105 25.53 23.12 14.21
CA GLU A 105 26.51 24.17 13.92
C GLU A 105 25.90 25.33 13.12
N PHE A 106 25.04 25.03 12.14
CA PHE A 106 24.50 26.04 11.21
C PHE A 106 23.15 26.64 11.63
N ASN A 107 22.25 25.84 12.23
CA ASN A 107 20.92 26.31 12.64
C ASN A 107 20.43 25.58 13.91
N PRO A 108 20.88 26.00 15.09
CA PRO A 108 20.53 25.35 16.36
C PRO A 108 19.03 25.35 16.68
N GLU A 109 18.28 26.33 16.16
CA GLU A 109 16.83 26.48 16.37
C GLU A 109 16.00 25.60 15.41
N LEU A 110 16.65 24.84 14.53
CA LEU A 110 15.97 24.00 13.55
C LEU A 110 15.17 22.89 14.24
N ASP A 111 13.86 22.91 14.05
CA ASP A 111 12.99 21.77 14.32
C ASP A 111 13.06 20.82 13.11
N LEU A 112 13.79 19.70 13.29
CA LEU A 112 13.95 18.67 12.25
C LEU A 112 12.60 18.11 11.80
N TRP A 113 11.68 17.94 12.73
CA TRP A 113 10.40 17.29 12.50
C TRP A 113 9.49 18.14 11.64
N LYS A 114 9.30 19.40 12.03
CA LYS A 114 8.50 20.37 11.30
C LYS A 114 9.04 20.60 9.88
N THR A 115 10.36 20.56 9.72
CA THR A 115 11.03 20.80 8.44
C THR A 115 10.97 19.59 7.51
N SER A 116 11.13 18.37 8.04
CA SER A 116 11.16 17.14 7.24
C SER A 116 9.78 16.63 6.84
N LYS A 117 8.73 16.91 7.61
CA LYS A 117 7.35 16.47 7.34
C LYS A 117 6.87 16.69 5.89
N PRO A 118 6.94 17.91 5.30
CA PRO A 118 6.45 18.12 3.93
C PRO A 118 7.25 17.36 2.87
N ILE A 119 8.55 17.15 3.09
CA ILE A 119 9.42 16.39 2.18
C ILE A 119 9.02 14.91 2.19
N LEU A 120 8.78 14.36 3.38
CA LEU A 120 8.39 12.96 3.56
C LEU A 120 6.97 12.71 3.08
N GLU A 121 6.03 13.61 3.32
CA GLU A 121 4.67 13.52 2.77
C GLU A 121 4.66 13.50 1.23
N LYS A 122 5.51 14.32 0.59
CA LYS A 122 5.70 14.29 -0.85
C LYS A 122 6.27 12.96 -1.32
N TRP A 123 7.34 12.48 -0.68
CA TRP A 123 7.97 11.20 -1.02
C TRP A 123 7.01 10.02 -0.85
N MET A 124 6.21 10.00 0.22
CA MET A 124 5.19 8.97 0.44
C MET A 124 4.11 8.96 -0.64
N LYS A 125 3.66 10.15 -1.09
CA LYS A 125 2.73 10.26 -2.24
C LYS A 125 3.36 9.71 -3.52
N GLU A 126 4.66 9.85 -3.69
CA GLU A 126 5.39 9.26 -4.82
C GLU A 126 5.46 7.73 -4.70
N GLN A 127 5.63 7.17 -3.50
CA GLN A 127 5.66 5.70 -3.30
C GLN A 127 4.27 5.03 -3.38
N LYS A 128 3.23 5.71 -2.90
CA LYS A 128 1.85 5.17 -2.83
C LYS A 128 0.89 5.75 -3.87
N GLY A 129 1.39 6.58 -4.78
CA GLY A 129 0.54 7.31 -5.71
C GLY A 129 -0.20 6.40 -6.70
N PRO A 130 -1.34 6.84 -7.25
CA PRO A 130 -2.12 6.07 -8.23
C PRO A 130 -1.29 5.71 -9.48
N ARG A 131 -0.28 6.52 -9.81
CA ARG A 131 0.68 6.21 -10.89
C ARG A 131 1.55 5.00 -10.58
N VAL A 132 1.99 4.80 -9.34
CA VAL A 132 2.79 3.62 -8.94
C VAL A 132 1.91 2.38 -8.91
N ILE A 133 0.68 2.51 -8.43
CA ILE A 133 -0.31 1.43 -8.46
C ILE A 133 -0.59 1.01 -9.90
N ALA A 134 -0.89 1.97 -10.79
CA ALA A 134 -1.09 1.71 -12.22
C ALA A 134 0.14 1.07 -12.85
N LYS A 135 1.35 1.61 -12.59
CA LYS A 135 2.60 1.03 -13.08
C LYS A 135 2.80 -0.41 -12.62
N LYS A 136 2.50 -0.73 -11.35
CA LYS A 136 2.57 -2.11 -10.83
C LYS A 136 1.60 -3.05 -11.53
N ILE A 137 0.38 -2.58 -11.80
CA ILE A 137 -0.64 -3.34 -12.55
C ILE A 137 -0.15 -3.63 -13.97
N PHE A 138 0.40 -2.62 -14.65
CA PHE A 138 0.91 -2.79 -16.01
C PHE A 138 2.20 -3.60 -16.10
N THR A 139 3.09 -3.50 -15.10
CA THR A 139 4.38 -4.21 -15.10
C THR A 139 4.21 -5.69 -14.77
N ASN A 140 3.26 -6.03 -13.90
CA ASN A 140 2.95 -7.42 -13.54
C ASN A 140 1.70 -7.93 -14.30
N PHE A 141 1.33 -7.29 -15.41
CA PHE A 141 0.11 -7.62 -16.15
C PHE A 141 0.10 -9.07 -16.62
N ASP A 142 1.25 -9.59 -17.06
CA ASP A 142 1.41 -10.97 -17.50
C ASP A 142 1.14 -11.98 -16.37
N ASP A 143 1.65 -11.72 -15.16
CA ASP A 143 1.36 -12.54 -13.97
C ASP A 143 -0.14 -12.50 -13.59
N TYR A 144 -0.82 -11.38 -13.83
CA TYR A 144 -2.25 -11.24 -13.56
C TYR A 144 -3.13 -11.88 -14.65
N LEU A 145 -2.66 -12.00 -15.89
CA LEU A 145 -3.37 -12.69 -16.97
C LEU A 145 -3.56 -14.19 -16.66
N GLU A 146 -2.64 -14.80 -15.92
CA GLU A 146 -2.74 -16.20 -15.49
C GLU A 146 -3.82 -16.40 -14.41
N ILE A 147 -4.06 -15.39 -13.58
CA ILE A 147 -5.02 -15.44 -12.45
C ILE A 147 -6.42 -14.94 -12.85
N LEU A 148 -6.51 -14.15 -13.92
CA LEU A 148 -7.74 -13.60 -14.49
C LEU A 148 -8.88 -14.62 -14.71
N PRO A 149 -8.62 -15.85 -15.20
CA PRO A 149 -9.64 -16.89 -15.35
C PRO A 149 -10.28 -17.35 -14.03
N GLU A 150 -9.61 -17.14 -12.88
CA GLU A 150 -10.09 -17.58 -11.57
C GLU A 150 -10.89 -16.52 -10.81
N ILE A 151 -10.82 -15.24 -11.21
CA ILE A 151 -11.59 -14.14 -10.60
C ILE A 151 -13.12 -14.44 -10.51
N PRO A 152 -13.77 -15.02 -11.55
CA PRO A 152 -15.18 -15.37 -11.49
C PRO A 152 -15.51 -16.45 -10.44
N SER A 153 -14.58 -17.35 -10.13
CA SER A 153 -14.81 -18.41 -9.14
C SER A 153 -14.67 -17.87 -7.70
N PHE A 154 -13.75 -16.94 -7.47
CA PHE A 154 -13.58 -16.23 -6.19
C PHE A 154 -14.80 -15.37 -5.83
N PHE A 155 -15.33 -14.60 -6.79
CA PHE A 155 -16.56 -13.82 -6.60
C PHE A 155 -17.77 -14.71 -6.31
N ARG A 156 -17.89 -15.85 -7.00
CA ARG A 156 -18.95 -16.85 -6.73
C ARG A 156 -18.83 -17.41 -5.32
N ARG A 157 -17.62 -17.70 -4.84
CA ARG A 157 -17.39 -18.19 -3.47
C ARG A 157 -17.75 -17.16 -2.40
N ILE A 158 -17.36 -15.89 -2.57
CA ILE A 158 -17.72 -14.81 -1.63
C ILE A 158 -19.24 -14.56 -1.62
N SER A 159 -19.85 -14.51 -2.80
CA SER A 159 -21.31 -14.34 -2.94
C SER A 159 -22.08 -15.48 -2.26
N ASN A 160 -21.59 -16.72 -2.41
CA ASN A 160 -22.17 -17.89 -1.75
C ASN A 160 -21.95 -17.88 -0.24
N HIS A 161 -20.83 -17.33 0.26
CA HIS A 161 -20.54 -17.28 1.70
C HIS A 161 -21.37 -16.22 2.43
N TYR A 162 -21.69 -15.10 1.77
CA TYR A 162 -22.61 -14.09 2.30
C TYR A 162 -24.10 -14.47 2.18
N SER A 163 -24.44 -15.37 1.25
CA SER A 163 -25.81 -15.88 1.10
C SER A 163 -26.10 -17.12 1.96
N GLY A 164 -25.09 -17.63 2.67
CA GLY A 164 -25.13 -18.91 3.36
C GLY A 164 -25.26 -18.78 4.88
N ASN A 165 -26.39 -18.27 5.37
CA ASN A 165 -26.81 -18.61 6.73
C ASN A 165 -28.28 -19.07 6.74
N SER A 166 -28.45 -20.34 7.11
CA SER A 166 -29.68 -21.08 7.42
C SER A 166 -30.55 -21.63 6.24
N SER A 167 -30.46 -22.95 6.04
CA SER A 167 -31.58 -23.87 5.69
C SER A 167 -31.99 -24.20 4.24
N ASP A 168 -31.31 -23.77 3.17
CA ASP A 168 -31.85 -23.91 1.79
C ASP A 168 -31.14 -24.88 0.81
N LEU A 169 -30.15 -25.67 1.25
CA LEU A 169 -29.34 -26.51 0.32
C LEU A 169 -30.15 -27.52 -0.52
N THR A 170 -31.30 -27.99 -0.05
CA THR A 170 -32.21 -28.88 -0.82
C THR A 170 -33.25 -28.14 -1.67
N LYS A 171 -33.55 -26.87 -1.38
CA LYS A 171 -34.43 -26.03 -2.21
C LYS A 171 -33.68 -25.36 -3.36
N ASN A 172 -32.35 -25.27 -3.25
CA ASN A 172 -31.51 -24.57 -4.22
C ASN A 172 -31.42 -25.27 -5.59
N PHE A 173 -31.57 -26.59 -5.73
CA PHE A 173 -31.49 -27.23 -7.05
C PHE A 173 -32.69 -26.91 -7.97
N GLU A 174 -33.89 -26.79 -7.40
CA GLU A 174 -35.10 -26.36 -8.12
C GLU A 174 -35.06 -24.85 -8.42
N GLN A 175 -34.58 -24.04 -7.47
CA GLN A 175 -34.43 -22.60 -7.66
C GLN A 175 -33.34 -22.25 -8.68
N LEU A 176 -32.27 -23.04 -8.80
CA LEU A 176 -31.21 -22.83 -9.79
C LEU A 176 -31.72 -22.90 -11.23
N ARG A 177 -32.70 -23.76 -11.52
CA ARG A 177 -33.34 -23.84 -12.85
C ARG A 177 -34.14 -22.58 -13.18
N ILE A 178 -34.81 -22.01 -12.17
CA ILE A 178 -35.58 -20.77 -12.28
C ILE A 178 -34.66 -19.54 -12.33
N ILE A 179 -33.49 -19.59 -11.71
CA ILE A 179 -32.45 -18.55 -11.75
C ILE A 179 -31.76 -18.52 -13.11
N GLU A 180 -31.50 -19.68 -13.72
CA GLU A 180 -30.95 -19.77 -15.08
C GLU A 180 -31.91 -19.17 -16.12
N GLU A 181 -33.22 -19.39 -15.95
CA GLU A 181 -34.28 -18.78 -16.75
C GLU A 181 -34.38 -17.26 -16.51
N LYS A 182 -34.17 -16.78 -15.26
CA LYS A 182 -34.14 -15.35 -14.90
C LYS A 182 -32.85 -14.62 -15.34
N LEU A 183 -31.73 -15.30 -15.48
CA LEU A 183 -30.47 -14.71 -15.97
C LEU A 183 -30.53 -14.35 -17.46
N SER A 184 -31.39 -15.03 -18.23
CA SER A 184 -31.68 -14.64 -19.63
C SER A 184 -32.33 -13.26 -19.75
N SER A 185 -32.96 -12.77 -18.67
CA SER A 185 -33.65 -11.47 -18.61
C SER A 185 -32.73 -10.30 -18.26
N ASN A 186 -31.49 -10.54 -17.79
CA ASN A 186 -30.64 -9.50 -17.22
C ASN A 186 -29.33 -9.23 -17.98
N ARG A 187 -29.34 -9.39 -19.30
CA ARG A 187 -28.19 -9.06 -20.18
C ARG A 187 -27.72 -7.60 -20.07
N ARG A 188 -28.58 -6.65 -19.65
CA ARG A 188 -28.25 -5.22 -19.54
C ARG A 188 -27.31 -4.88 -18.39
N ILE A 189 -27.41 -5.59 -17.26
CA ILE A 189 -26.57 -5.32 -16.07
C ILE A 189 -25.14 -5.79 -16.31
N ASN A 190 -24.95 -6.94 -16.95
CA ASN A 190 -23.60 -7.40 -17.33
C ASN A 190 -22.95 -6.47 -18.37
N HIS A 191 -23.71 -5.91 -19.32
CA HIS A 191 -23.17 -4.92 -20.25
C HIS A 191 -22.80 -3.61 -19.57
N PHE A 192 -23.53 -3.18 -18.54
CA PHE A 192 -23.19 -1.98 -17.78
C PHE A 192 -21.82 -2.11 -17.09
N TYR A 193 -21.57 -3.21 -16.36
CA TYR A 193 -20.27 -3.44 -15.71
C TYR A 193 -19.13 -3.60 -16.72
N PHE A 194 -19.37 -4.27 -17.85
CA PHE A 194 -18.36 -4.41 -18.90
C PHE A 194 -18.04 -3.07 -19.56
N SER A 195 -19.05 -2.23 -19.80
CA SER A 195 -18.87 -0.87 -20.32
C SER A 195 -18.15 0.05 -19.34
N LEU A 196 -18.39 -0.12 -18.03
CA LEU A 196 -17.73 0.64 -16.96
C LEU A 196 -16.24 0.31 -16.86
N VAL A 197 -15.88 -0.98 -16.99
CA VAL A 197 -14.49 -1.44 -17.00
C VAL A 197 -13.74 -0.93 -18.24
N ILE A 198 -14.37 -0.95 -19.41
CA ILE A 198 -13.77 -0.40 -20.64
C ILE A 198 -13.60 1.12 -20.52
N LEU A 199 -14.59 1.82 -19.97
CA LEU A 199 -14.55 3.29 -19.78
C LEU A 199 -13.52 3.73 -18.73
N LEU A 200 -13.35 2.96 -17.66
CA LEU A 200 -12.26 3.16 -16.69
C LEU A 200 -10.89 2.84 -17.29
N GLY A 201 -10.81 1.80 -18.12
CA GLY A 201 -9.60 1.41 -18.83
C GLY A 201 -9.11 2.47 -19.80
N THR A 202 -10.02 3.10 -20.56
CA THR A 202 -9.66 4.19 -21.50
C THR A 202 -9.26 5.48 -20.80
N LEU A 203 -9.83 5.78 -19.63
CA LEU A 203 -9.47 6.96 -18.82
C LEU A 203 -8.07 6.87 -18.20
N LEU A 204 -7.56 5.65 -18.00
CA LEU A 204 -6.24 5.38 -17.41
C LEU A 204 -5.09 5.44 -18.42
N ILE A 205 -5.36 5.55 -19.72
CA ILE A 205 -4.34 5.67 -20.76
C ILE A 205 -3.81 7.11 -20.76
N PRO A 206 -2.50 7.35 -20.52
CA PRO A 206 -1.92 8.69 -20.55
C PRO A 206 -2.11 9.34 -21.93
N PHE A 207 -2.54 10.61 -21.96
CA PHE A 207 -2.82 11.36 -23.19
C PHE A 207 -1.65 11.40 -24.20
N GLU A 208 -0.41 11.27 -23.72
CA GLU A 208 0.81 11.19 -24.55
C GLU A 208 0.84 9.94 -25.46
N TYR A 209 0.12 8.86 -25.12
CA TYR A 209 0.01 7.67 -25.97
C TYR A 209 -1.00 7.84 -27.12
N PHE A 210 -1.88 8.85 -27.03
CA PHE A 210 -2.96 9.07 -28.00
C PHE A 210 -2.46 9.68 -29.33
N SER A 211 -1.38 10.47 -29.32
CA SER A 211 -0.85 11.11 -30.53
C SER A 211 -0.06 10.15 -31.44
N SER A 212 0.39 9.00 -30.92
CA SER A 212 1.15 8.00 -31.68
C SER A 212 0.26 6.93 -32.34
N PHE A 213 -1.02 6.84 -31.97
CA PHE A 213 -1.95 5.83 -32.49
C PHE A 213 -2.70 6.35 -33.73
N LYS A 214 -2.09 6.18 -34.91
CA LYS A 214 -2.77 6.36 -36.20
C LYS A 214 -3.87 5.31 -36.36
N GLY A 215 -5.11 5.76 -36.58
CA GLY A 215 -6.21 5.15 -37.35
C GLY A 215 -6.71 3.73 -37.04
N GLU A 216 -5.83 2.78 -36.78
CA GLU A 216 -6.11 1.34 -36.74
C GLU A 216 -6.67 0.87 -35.38
N SER A 217 -6.32 1.54 -34.28
CA SER A 217 -6.85 1.24 -32.94
C SER A 217 -8.32 1.64 -32.78
N ILE A 218 -8.76 2.69 -33.47
CA ILE A 218 -10.18 3.09 -33.51
C ILE A 218 -11.02 1.99 -34.17
N LEU A 219 -10.48 1.31 -35.18
CA LEU A 219 -11.16 0.19 -35.84
C LEU A 219 -11.26 -1.04 -34.93
N ILE A 220 -10.26 -1.31 -34.08
CA ILE A 220 -10.31 -2.44 -33.13
C ILE A 220 -11.34 -2.18 -32.03
N ILE A 221 -11.40 -0.95 -31.49
CA ILE A 221 -12.39 -0.57 -30.48
C ILE A 221 -13.80 -0.55 -31.09
N ALA A 222 -13.95 -0.03 -32.32
CA ALA A 222 -15.22 -0.07 -33.05
C ALA A 222 -15.65 -1.50 -33.40
N ALA A 223 -14.71 -2.39 -33.75
CA ALA A 223 -14.98 -3.80 -34.03
C ALA A 223 -15.39 -4.58 -32.77
N LEU A 224 -14.75 -4.31 -31.62
CA LEU A 224 -15.15 -4.86 -30.32
C LEU A 224 -16.55 -4.36 -29.91
N LEU A 225 -16.84 -3.07 -30.10
CA LEU A 225 -18.18 -2.51 -29.88
C LEU A 225 -19.23 -3.10 -30.84
N TYR A 226 -18.86 -3.35 -32.09
CA TYR A 226 -19.75 -3.95 -33.11
C TYR A 226 -20.04 -5.43 -32.84
N LEU A 227 -19.04 -6.21 -32.42
CA LEU A 227 -19.21 -7.61 -32.00
C LEU A 227 -20.06 -7.75 -30.74
N THR A 228 -20.16 -6.70 -29.92
CA THR A 228 -21.05 -6.67 -28.75
C THR A 228 -22.48 -6.19 -29.05
N ARG A 229 -22.83 -5.84 -30.31
CA ARG A 229 -24.21 -5.50 -30.67
C ARG A 229 -25.04 -6.76 -30.99
N PRO A 230 -26.17 -7.00 -30.30
CA PRO A 230 -27.01 -8.16 -30.58
C PRO A 230 -27.75 -8.01 -31.92
N LYS A 231 -27.94 -9.12 -32.65
CA LYS A 231 -28.95 -9.25 -33.70
C LYS A 231 -30.35 -9.33 -33.10
#